data_AF-A0A368X2E9-F1
#
_entry.id   AF-A0A368X2E9-F1
#
_cell.length_a   1.000
_cell.length_b   1.000
_cell.length_c   1.000
_cell.angle_alpha   90.00
_cell.angle_beta   90.00
_cell.angle_gamma   90.00
#
_symmetry.space_group_name_H-M   'P 1'
#
loop_
_entity.id
_entity.type
_entity.pdbx_description
1 polymer ?
#
loop_
_entity_poly.entity_id
_entity_poly.type
_entity_poly.pdbx_seq_one_letter_code
_entity_poly.pdbx_strand_id
1 'polypeptide(L)' 'MIKLVKGQFIITLITAILFVFHIFVNVIELSGFIDILFYFIMVLAVYNAGLLTQKYIQNK' A
#
# COMPACT_ATOMS: atom_id res chain seq x y z
N MET A 1 0.50 21.41 -8.32
CA MET A 1 0.60 19.96 -8.62
C MET A 1 1.76 19.29 -7.87
N ILE A 2 2.98 19.84 -7.86
CA ILE A 2 4.16 19.22 -7.21
C ILE A 2 3.97 18.93 -5.71
N LYS A 3 3.36 19.84 -4.93
CA LYS A 3 3.03 19.59 -3.51
C LYS A 3 2.02 18.46 -3.31
N LEU A 4 1.03 18.36 -4.20
CA LEU A 4 -0.02 17.33 -4.13
C LEU A 4 0.54 15.93 -4.41
N VAL A 5 1.43 15.81 -5.40
CA VAL A 5 2.09 14.55 -5.78
C VAL A 5 2.96 14.01 -4.63
N LYS A 6 3.67 14.90 -3.92
CA LYS A 6 4.46 14.52 -2.73
C LYS A 6 3.57 14.08 -1.56
N GLY A 7 2.43 14.74 -1.34
CA GLY A 7 1.47 14.33 -0.32
C GLY A 7 0.82 12.97 -0.62
N GLN A 8 0.41 12.76 -1.88
CA GLN A 8 -0.14 11.50 -2.35
C GLN A 8 0.85 10.34 -2.17
N PHE A 9 2.13 10.56 -2.46
CA PHE A 9 3.19 9.58 -2.22
C PHE A 9 3.27 9.14 -0.76
N ILE A 10 3.31 10.09 0.18
CA ILE A 10 3.40 9.79 1.61
C ILE A 10 2.17 9.01 2.08
N ILE A 11 0.97 9.42 1.64
CA ILE A 11 -0.27 8.73 1.99
C ILE A 11 -0.25 7.29 1.46
N THR A 12 0.12 7.08 0.19
CA THR A 12 0.19 5.73 -0.40
C THR A 12 1.18 4.83 0.34
N LEU A 13 2.33 5.36 0.74
CA LEU A 13 3.32 4.61 1.51
C LEU A 13 2.78 4.22 2.90
N ILE A 14 2.18 5.17 3.62
CA ILE A 14 1.58 4.91 4.94
C ILE A 14 0.45 3.88 4.82
N THR A 15 -0.43 4.01 3.83
CA THR A 15 -1.52 3.06 3.59
C THR A 15 -1.00 1.64 3.34
N ALA A 16 0.05 1.48 2.52
CA ALA A 16 0.64 0.17 2.28
C ALA A 16 1.21 -0.46 3.56
N ILE A 17 1.89 0.34 4.40
CA ILE A 17 2.41 -0.13 5.70
C ILE A 17 1.28 -0.56 6.63
N LEU A 18 0.19 0.22 6.70
CA LEU A 18 -0.97 -0.10 7.54
C LEU A 18 -1.67 -1.38 7.07
N PHE A 19 -1.76 -1.64 5.76
CA PHE A 19 -2.31 -2.88 5.24
C PHE A 19 -1.46 -4.10 5.62
N VAL A 20 -0.14 -3.99 5.51
CA VAL A 20 0.78 -5.06 5.93
C VAL A 20 0.66 -5.32 7.42
N PHE A 21 0.63 -4.25 8.24
CA PHE A 21 0.43 -4.37 9.68
C PHE A 21 -0.93 -5.02 10.02
N HIS A 22 -1.99 -4.65 9.31
CA HIS A 22 -3.31 -5.23 9.53
C HIS A 22 -3.34 -6.74 9.30
N ILE A 23 -2.66 -7.24 8.26
CA ILE A 23 -2.52 -8.67 7.99
C ILE A 23 -1.84 -9.38 9.16
N PHE A 24 -0.71 -8.83 9.65
CA PHE A 24 0.01 -9.44 10.78
C PHE A 24 -0.81 -9.49 12.07
N VAL A 25 -1.68 -8.51 12.31
CA VAL A 25 -2.47 -8.42 13.54
C VAL A 25 -3.79 -9.18 13.46
N ASN A 26 -4.44 -9.21 12.29
CA ASN A 26 -5.85 -9.64 12.20
C ASN A 26 -6.07 -10.82 11.25
N VAL A 27 -5.17 -11.08 10.30
CA VAL A 27 -5.45 -11.98 9.17
C VAL A 27 -4.39 -13.08 9.09
N ILE A 28 -4.31 -13.89 10.15
CA ILE A 28 -3.49 -15.10 10.16
C ILE A 28 -4.23 -16.26 9.47
N GLU A 29 -5.57 -16.25 9.49
CA GLU A 29 -6.40 -17.26 8.82
C GLU A 29 -7.19 -16.63 7.66
N LEU A 30 -6.69 -16.83 6.44
CA LEU A 30 -7.36 -16.43 5.20
C LEU A 30 -8.57 -17.35 4.93
N SER A 31 -9.68 -17.16 5.66
CA SER A 31 -10.82 -18.08 5.62
C SER A 31 -12.07 -17.50 4.94
N GLY A 32 -12.24 -16.18 4.94
CA GLY A 32 -13.36 -15.49 4.31
C GLY A 32 -13.03 -14.85 2.97
N PHE A 33 -14.06 -14.69 2.13
CA PHE A 33 -13.96 -13.92 0.87
C PHE A 33 -13.44 -12.49 1.10
N ILE A 34 -13.87 -11.85 2.20
CA ILE A 34 -13.43 -10.50 2.57
C ILE A 34 -11.93 -10.48 2.92
N ASP A 35 -11.44 -11.50 3.63
CA ASP A 35 -10.02 -11.61 4.01
C ASP A 35 -9.12 -11.78 2.78
N ILE A 36 -9.56 -12.63 1.84
CA ILE A 36 -8.89 -12.85 0.56
C ILE A 36 -8.88 -11.55 -0.26
N LEU A 37 -10.03 -10.87 -0.36
CA LEU A 37 -10.13 -9.60 -1.07
C LEU A 37 -9.21 -8.53 -0.45
N PHE A 38 -9.17 -8.46 0.88
CA PHE A 38 -8.31 -7.54 1.61
C PHE A 38 -6.83 -7.83 1.34
N TYR A 39 -6.45 -9.11 1.28
CA TYR A 39 -5.10 -9.52 0.91
C TYR A 39 -4.71 -9.03 -0.50
N PHE A 40 -5.59 -9.16 -1.49
CA PHE A 40 -5.35 -8.62 -2.83
C PHE A 40 -5.20 -7.09 -2.83
N ILE A 41 -6.03 -6.38 -2.07
CA ILE A 41 -5.94 -4.93 -1.92
C ILE A 41 -4.59 -4.53 -1.30
N MET A 42 -4.13 -5.27 -0.29
CA MET A 42 -2.81 -5.05 0.33
C MET A 42 -1.68 -5.22 -0.69
N VAL A 43 -1.68 -6.28 -1.49
CA VAL A 43 -0.68 -6.50 -2.54
C VAL A 43 -0.67 -5.35 -3.56
N LEU A 44 -1.84 -4.91 -4.02
CA LEU A 44 -1.95 -3.79 -4.95
C LEU A 44 -1.44 -2.47 -4.34
N ALA A 45 -1.73 -2.23 -3.06
CA ALA A 45 -1.25 -1.04 -2.36
C ALA A 45 0.28 -1.02 -2.25
N VAL A 46 0.90 -2.15 -1.87
CA VAL A 46 2.36 -2.30 -1.79
C VAL A 46 3.01 -2.12 -3.16
N TYR A 47 2.46 -2.73 -4.21
CA TYR A 47 2.95 -2.58 -5.57
C TYR A 47 2.91 -1.11 -6.04
N ASN A 48 1.79 -0.42 -5.82
CA ASN A 48 1.65 0.99 -6.17
C ASN A 48 2.60 1.90 -5.38
N ALA A 49 2.82 1.62 -4.10
CA ALA A 49 3.79 2.33 -3.29
C ALA A 49 5.21 2.16 -3.86
N GLY A 50 5.58 0.95 -4.29
CA GLY A 50 6.85 0.67 -4.95
C GLY A 50 7.02 1.44 -6.27
N LEU A 51 6.02 1.42 -7.14
CA LEU A 51 6.04 2.18 -8.40
C LEU A 51 6.15 3.69 -8.19
N LEU A 52 5.41 4.24 -7.22
CA LEU A 52 5.50 5.66 -6.89
C LEU A 52 6.87 6.01 -6.29
N THR A 53 7.44 5.13 -5.47
CA THR A 53 8.79 5.30 -4.92
C THR A 53 9.81 5.33 -6.05
N GLN A 54 9.73 4.40 -7.01
CA GLN A 54 10.61 4.37 -8.16
C GLN A 54 10.50 5.64 -9.01
N LYS A 55 9.26 6.08 -9.31
CA LYS A 55 9.02 7.35 -10.02
C LYS A 55 9.58 8.55 -9.27
N TYR A 56 9.47 8.56 -7.94
CA TYR A 56 10.00 9.64 -7.10
C TYR A 56 11.54 9.65 -7.12
N ILE A 57 12.19 8.49 -7.08
CA ILE A 57 13.65 8.36 -7.15
C ILE A 57 14.17 8.74 -8.54
N GLN A 58 13.49 8.33 -9.61
CA GLN A 58 13.92 8.58 -11.00
C GLN A 58 13.65 10.01 -11.48
N ASN A 59 12.65 10.70 -10.93
CA ASN A 59 12.35 12.12 -11.24
C ASN A 59 13.08 13.12 -10.30
N LYS A 60 14.00 12.64 -9.47
CA LYS A 60 14.84 13.47 -8.60
C LYS A 60 16.23 13.61 -9.21
#